data_AF-A0A9K3GJN6-F1
#
_entry.id   AF-A0A9K3GJN6-F1
#
_cell.length_a   1.000
_cell.length_b   1.000
_cell.length_c   1.000
_cell.angle_alpha   90.00
_cell.angle_beta   90.00
_cell.angle_gamma   90.00
#
_symmetry.space_group_name_H-M   'P 1'
#
loop_
_entity.id
_entity.type
_entity.pdbx_description
1 polymer ?
#
loop_
_entity_poly.entity_id
_entity_poly.type
_entity_poly.pdbx_seq_one_letter_code
_entity_poly.pdbx_strand_id
1 'polypeptide(L)'
;MATKYGTTYNCYIIQCGDECVLIETVKNKDIHTEQLLARLYDAVGVNEDGSHKLRRVLESTLNASERNHAIGDAFKYYYDAVMSPFPSYIQQGLDIIKGLDPAPRIIAPAHGPIHDMDHSNLIERYDKWSKAALAVERDLVLVGYCSIYGFTENLAMAYADGVREATPYVDVRMFDLEEVPTHELVSLLPRCKILALGAPTINKDTVEFVKEILDEIPVLLYGKMYASVFGSYGWSGEGIGIVRERLEHSKIIMPFSPVATRFKP
;
A
#
# COMPACT_ATOMS: atom_id res chain seq x y z
N MET A 1 -5.34 -11.19 -10.08
CA MET A 1 -5.57 -11.38 -8.63
C MET A 1 -7.04 -11.69 -8.42
N ALA A 2 -7.40 -12.81 -7.77
CA ALA A 2 -8.78 -13.07 -7.39
C ALA A 2 -9.04 -12.39 -6.03
N THR A 3 -9.99 -11.44 -5.98
CA THR A 3 -10.37 -10.77 -4.75
C THR A 3 -11.55 -11.50 -4.13
N LYS A 4 -11.46 -11.82 -2.83
CA LYS A 4 -12.47 -12.59 -2.07
C LYS A 4 -13.88 -11.96 -2.11
N TYR A 5 -13.96 -10.65 -2.36
CA TYR A 5 -15.20 -9.87 -2.36
C TYR A 5 -15.57 -9.30 -3.74
N GLY A 6 -14.82 -9.65 -4.80
CA GLY A 6 -14.95 -9.05 -6.11
C GLY A 6 -14.37 -7.63 -6.19
N THR A 7 -14.07 -7.19 -7.41
CA THR A 7 -13.61 -5.84 -7.75
C THR A 7 -14.28 -5.44 -9.05
N THR A 8 -14.94 -4.28 -9.05
CA THR A 8 -15.64 -3.68 -10.20
C THR A 8 -14.63 -2.89 -11.03
N TYR A 9 -14.04 -3.55 -12.01
CA TYR A 9 -12.88 -2.99 -12.70
C TYR A 9 -13.20 -1.99 -13.82
N ASN A 10 -14.45 -1.82 -14.27
CA ASN A 10 -14.76 -0.84 -15.32
C ASN A 10 -16.17 -0.25 -15.21
N CYS A 11 -16.27 1.09 -15.17
CA CYS A 11 -17.48 1.84 -15.53
C CYS A 11 -17.26 2.54 -16.88
N TYR A 12 -18.26 2.52 -17.76
CA TYR A 12 -18.24 3.17 -19.06
C TYR A 12 -19.32 4.26 -19.09
N ILE A 13 -18.96 5.45 -19.54
CA ILE A 13 -19.91 6.52 -19.84
C ILE A 13 -20.13 6.52 -21.36
N ILE A 14 -21.37 6.34 -21.80
CA ILE A 14 -21.76 6.36 -23.21
C ILE A 14 -22.73 7.51 -23.42
N GLN A 15 -22.40 8.42 -24.34
CA GLN A 15 -23.28 9.50 -24.73
C GLN A 15 -24.17 9.07 -25.90
N CYS A 16 -25.47 9.17 -25.72
CA CYS A 16 -26.51 8.75 -26.66
C CYS A 16 -27.43 9.94 -26.97
N GLY A 17 -27.10 10.73 -27.99
CA GLY A 17 -27.83 11.96 -28.29
C GLY A 17 -27.62 13.01 -27.20
N ASP A 18 -28.71 13.60 -26.70
CA ASP A 18 -28.70 14.58 -25.61
C ASP A 18 -28.61 13.93 -24.22
N GLU A 19 -28.66 12.59 -24.14
CA GLU A 19 -28.63 11.84 -22.88
C GLU A 19 -27.32 11.06 -22.70
N CYS A 20 -27.05 10.71 -21.45
CA CYS A 20 -25.84 10.00 -21.06
C CYS A 20 -26.19 8.76 -20.24
N VAL A 21 -25.67 7.61 -20.65
CA VAL A 21 -25.87 6.33 -19.99
C VAL A 21 -24.54 5.87 -19.37
N LEU A 22 -24.58 5.56 -18.08
CA LEU A 22 -23.48 4.90 -17.39
C LEU A 22 -23.72 3.38 -17.37
N ILE A 23 -22.70 2.62 -17.75
CA ILE A 23 -22.67 1.16 -17.68
C ILE A 23 -21.61 0.74 -16.67
N GLU A 24 -22.01 0.02 -15.63
CA GLU A 24 -21.09 -0.55 -14.64
C GLU A 24 -20.97 -2.08 -14.79
N THR A 25 -19.74 -2.59 -14.73
CA THR A 25 -19.47 -4.04 -14.73
C THR A 25 -19.24 -4.56 -13.31
N VAL A 26 -20.12 -5.45 -12.85
CA VAL A 26 -19.94 -6.21 -11.61
C VAL A 26 -19.90 -7.71 -11.97
N LYS A 27 -19.30 -8.54 -11.09
CA LYS A 27 -19.23 -10.00 -11.24
C LYS A 27 -20.09 -10.74 -10.21
N ASN A 28 -21.42 -10.82 -10.38
CA ASN A 28 -22.24 -11.99 -10.02
C ASN A 28 -23.73 -11.95 -10.49
N LYS A 29 -24.29 -13.09 -10.92
CA LYS A 29 -25.31 -13.17 -11.98
C LYS A 29 -26.79 -13.04 -11.64
N ASP A 30 -27.18 -13.30 -10.40
CA ASP A 30 -28.44 -14.04 -10.29
C ASP A 30 -29.70 -13.28 -9.83
N ILE A 31 -29.72 -11.94 -9.65
CA ILE A 31 -30.88 -11.35 -8.94
C ILE A 31 -31.58 -10.11 -9.55
N HIS A 32 -30.95 -9.14 -10.24
CA HIS A 32 -31.70 -7.93 -10.75
C HIS A 32 -31.55 -7.59 -12.23
N THR A 33 -31.16 -8.54 -13.06
CA THR A 33 -30.92 -8.30 -14.49
C THR A 33 -32.17 -7.78 -15.22
N GLU A 34 -33.37 -8.24 -14.89
CA GLU A 34 -34.58 -7.86 -15.62
C GLU A 34 -35.10 -6.44 -15.31
N GLN A 35 -35.01 -5.98 -14.06
CA GLN A 35 -35.50 -4.64 -13.67
C GLN A 35 -34.59 -3.51 -14.21
N LEU A 36 -33.28 -3.75 -14.21
CA LEU A 36 -32.31 -2.82 -14.79
C LEU A 36 -32.42 -2.75 -16.32
N LEU A 37 -32.63 -3.90 -16.98
CA LEU A 37 -32.90 -3.96 -18.42
C LEU A 37 -34.18 -3.19 -18.78
N ALA A 38 -35.28 -3.36 -18.02
CA ALA A 38 -36.52 -2.63 -18.27
C ALA A 38 -36.34 -1.11 -18.20
N ARG A 39 -35.63 -0.60 -17.20
CA ARG A 39 -35.37 0.84 -17.04
C ARG A 39 -34.44 1.41 -18.12
N LEU A 40 -33.48 0.61 -18.59
CA LEU A 40 -32.62 0.97 -19.71
C LEU A 40 -33.42 1.00 -21.02
N TYR A 41 -34.27 0.00 -21.30
CA TYR A 41 -35.11 -0.01 -22.50
C TYR A 41 -36.08 1.17 -22.57
N ASP A 42 -36.65 1.58 -21.43
CA ASP A 42 -37.49 2.78 -21.34
C ASP A 42 -36.71 4.07 -21.63
N ALA A 43 -35.43 4.16 -21.22
CA ALA A 43 -34.62 5.35 -21.42
C ALA A 43 -34.10 5.49 -22.85
N VAL A 44 -33.66 4.40 -23.50
CA VAL A 44 -33.02 4.50 -24.83
C VAL A 44 -33.98 4.32 -26.02
N GLY A 45 -35.22 3.88 -25.77
CA GLY A 45 -36.23 3.60 -26.81
C GLY A 45 -35.93 2.34 -27.61
N VAL A 46 -36.92 1.46 -27.79
CA VAL A 46 -36.77 0.22 -28.57
C VAL A 46 -37.24 0.47 -30.00
N ASN A 47 -36.36 0.34 -30.99
CA ASN A 47 -36.78 0.22 -32.39
C ASN A 47 -37.08 -1.24 -32.71
N GLU A 48 -38.20 -1.51 -33.37
CA GLU A 48 -38.76 -2.86 -33.62
C GLU A 48 -37.90 -3.76 -34.54
N ASP A 49 -36.77 -3.28 -35.07
CA ASP A 49 -35.96 -4.02 -36.06
C ASP A 49 -34.87 -4.93 -35.46
N GLY A 50 -34.72 -4.93 -34.13
CA GLY A 50 -33.80 -5.83 -33.42
C GLY A 50 -32.31 -5.57 -33.66
N SER A 51 -31.94 -4.43 -34.27
CA SER A 51 -30.57 -4.14 -34.69
C SER A 51 -29.71 -3.42 -33.64
N HIS A 52 -29.76 -3.81 -32.36
CA HIS A 52 -28.95 -3.11 -31.35
C HIS A 52 -27.55 -3.70 -31.16
N LYS A 53 -26.52 -2.91 -31.51
CA LYS A 53 -25.13 -3.02 -30.99
C LYS A 53 -25.08 -3.07 -29.46
N LEU A 54 -26.10 -2.52 -28.80
CA LEU A 54 -26.31 -2.54 -27.35
C LEU A 54 -26.48 -3.96 -26.79
N ARG A 55 -27.15 -4.88 -27.51
CA ARG A 55 -27.36 -6.27 -27.07
C ARG A 55 -26.03 -7.00 -26.89
N ARG A 56 -25.05 -6.75 -27.77
CA ARG A 56 -23.70 -7.34 -27.71
C ARG A 56 -22.83 -6.75 -26.59
N VAL A 57 -23.07 -5.49 -26.21
CA VAL A 57 -22.43 -4.84 -25.05
C VAL A 57 -23.04 -5.39 -23.76
N LEU A 58 -24.38 -5.49 -23.69
CA LEU A 58 -25.11 -6.00 -22.52
C LEU A 58 -24.82 -7.49 -22.23
N GLU A 59 -24.73 -8.32 -23.28
CA GLU A 59 -24.36 -9.74 -23.18
C GLU A 59 -22.91 -9.96 -22.69
N SER A 60 -22.03 -8.95 -22.82
CA SER A 60 -20.62 -9.05 -22.42
C SER A 60 -20.30 -8.44 -21.06
N THR A 61 -21.22 -7.72 -20.40
CA THR A 61 -20.87 -6.89 -19.23
C THR A 61 -21.70 -7.04 -17.96
N LEU A 62 -22.90 -7.60 -17.96
CA LEU A 62 -23.79 -7.45 -16.80
C LEU A 62 -23.74 -8.63 -15.86
N ASN A 63 -23.60 -8.32 -14.55
CA ASN A 63 -23.95 -9.15 -13.39
C ASN A 63 -23.65 -8.45 -12.04
N ALA A 64 -24.58 -7.72 -11.39
CA ALA A 64 -24.80 -7.78 -9.93
C ALA A 64 -25.97 -6.92 -9.45
N SER A 65 -26.48 -7.29 -8.26
CA SER A 65 -27.31 -6.46 -7.41
C SER A 65 -26.90 -6.51 -5.94
N GLU A 66 -27.39 -5.50 -5.20
CA GLU A 66 -26.97 -5.06 -3.87
C GLU A 66 -27.43 -5.94 -2.70
N ARG A 67 -26.58 -6.01 -1.67
CA ARG A 67 -27.01 -6.11 -0.26
C ARG A 67 -26.18 -5.15 0.59
N ASN A 68 -26.88 -4.28 1.33
CA ASN A 68 -26.38 -3.21 2.21
C ASN A 68 -25.25 -3.55 3.21
N HIS A 69 -24.80 -4.80 3.34
CA HIS A 69 -23.64 -5.18 4.16
C HIS A 69 -22.33 -5.29 3.36
N ALA A 70 -22.38 -5.66 2.08
CA ALA A 70 -21.18 -5.98 1.30
C ALA A 70 -20.39 -4.73 0.85
N ILE A 71 -21.06 -3.59 0.64
CA ILE A 71 -20.38 -2.33 0.29
C ILE A 71 -19.49 -1.88 1.44
N GLY A 72 -19.93 -2.01 2.70
CA GLY A 72 -19.12 -1.64 3.86
C GLY A 72 -17.81 -2.42 3.93
N ASP A 73 -17.88 -3.73 3.71
CA ASP A 73 -16.71 -4.61 3.76
C ASP A 73 -15.79 -4.42 2.54
N ALA A 74 -16.34 -4.27 1.33
CA ALA A 74 -15.55 -4.00 0.13
C ALA A 74 -14.88 -2.61 0.20
N PHE A 75 -15.59 -1.61 0.73
CA PHE A 75 -15.09 -0.25 0.89
C PHE A 75 -14.00 -0.17 1.97
N LYS A 76 -14.20 -0.86 3.10
CA LYS A 76 -13.16 -1.00 4.13
C LYS A 76 -11.98 -1.80 3.63
N TYR A 77 -12.19 -2.89 2.89
CA TYR A 77 -11.12 -3.67 2.28
C TYR A 77 -10.30 -2.84 1.31
N TYR A 78 -10.94 -2.07 0.42
CA TYR A 78 -10.24 -1.16 -0.48
C TYR A 78 -9.44 -0.11 0.28
N TYR A 79 -10.05 0.49 1.31
CA TYR A 79 -9.36 1.42 2.18
C TYR A 79 -8.11 0.76 2.79
N ASP A 80 -8.25 -0.41 3.41
CA ASP A 80 -7.16 -1.10 4.09
C ASP A 80 -6.04 -1.51 3.14
N ALA A 81 -6.39 -2.06 1.98
CA ALA A 81 -5.45 -2.60 1.01
C ALA A 81 -4.72 -1.52 0.20
N VAL A 82 -5.36 -0.38 -0.05
CA VAL A 82 -4.86 0.63 -1.01
C VAL A 82 -4.67 2.00 -0.37
N MET A 83 -5.66 2.48 0.38
CA MET A 83 -5.69 3.88 0.84
C MET A 83 -5.03 4.09 2.20
N SER A 84 -5.00 3.08 3.07
CA SER A 84 -4.49 3.14 4.43
C SER A 84 -3.04 3.65 4.59
N PRO A 85 -2.13 3.48 3.60
CA PRO A 85 -0.78 4.07 3.66
C PRO A 85 -0.75 5.60 3.50
N PHE A 86 -1.83 6.24 3.05
CA PHE A 86 -1.88 7.64 2.64
C PHE A 86 -2.86 8.51 3.44
N PRO A 87 -2.94 8.37 4.78
CA PRO A 87 -4.05 8.97 5.53
C PRO A 87 -4.01 10.51 5.56
N SER A 88 -2.84 11.13 5.44
CA SER A 88 -2.68 12.59 5.33
C SER A 88 -3.27 13.16 4.05
N TYR A 89 -3.07 12.49 2.91
CA TYR A 89 -3.65 12.89 1.63
C TYR A 89 -5.17 12.73 1.60
N ILE A 90 -5.67 11.70 2.28
CA ILE A 90 -7.12 11.50 2.45
C ILE A 90 -7.71 12.68 3.21
N GLN A 91 -7.13 13.09 4.35
CA GLN A 91 -7.61 14.24 5.12
C GLN A 91 -7.61 15.53 4.29
N GLN A 92 -6.54 15.81 3.54
CA GLN A 92 -6.47 16.97 2.65
C GLN A 92 -7.57 16.96 1.59
N GLY A 93 -7.83 15.80 0.96
CA GLY A 93 -8.90 15.64 -0.02
C GLY A 93 -10.30 15.86 0.61
N LEU A 94 -10.52 15.34 1.81
CA LEU A 94 -11.77 15.54 2.54
C LEU A 94 -12.01 17.01 2.88
N ASP A 95 -10.96 17.76 3.23
CA ASP A 95 -11.08 19.19 3.51
C ASP A 95 -11.41 20.02 2.27
N ILE A 96 -10.86 19.65 1.10
CA ILE A 96 -11.27 20.23 -0.19
C ILE A 96 -12.76 19.99 -0.42
N ILE A 97 -13.24 18.76 -0.23
CA ILE A 97 -14.65 18.39 -0.45
C ILE A 97 -15.57 19.17 0.49
N LYS A 98 -15.22 19.34 1.77
CA LYS A 98 -15.99 20.13 2.74
C LYS A 98 -16.10 21.61 2.35
N GLY A 99 -15.14 22.12 1.59
CA GLY A 99 -15.13 23.51 1.11
C GLY A 99 -15.96 23.77 -0.15
N LEU A 100 -16.54 22.73 -0.77
CA LEU A 100 -17.34 22.88 -1.99
C LEU A 100 -18.79 23.31 -1.66
N ASP A 101 -19.26 24.35 -2.33
CA ASP A 101 -20.64 24.84 -2.29
C ASP A 101 -21.16 25.06 -3.73
N PRO A 102 -22.16 24.30 -4.21
CA PRO A 102 -22.90 23.27 -3.47
C PRO A 102 -22.06 22.01 -3.25
N ALA A 103 -22.41 21.27 -2.19
CA ALA A 103 -21.82 19.96 -1.93
C ALA A 103 -22.03 19.01 -3.13
N PRO A 104 -21.08 18.10 -3.42
CA PRO A 104 -21.21 17.17 -4.53
C PRO A 104 -22.46 16.29 -4.41
N ARG A 105 -23.31 16.31 -5.43
CA ARG A 105 -24.52 15.45 -5.49
C ARG A 105 -24.22 14.02 -5.95
N ILE A 106 -23.12 13.82 -6.69
CA ILE A 106 -22.74 12.53 -7.26
C ILE A 106 -21.22 12.35 -7.10
N ILE A 107 -20.80 11.18 -6.62
CA ILE A 107 -19.39 10.75 -6.61
C ILE A 107 -19.26 9.58 -7.58
N ALA A 108 -18.46 9.77 -8.63
CA ALA A 108 -18.23 8.77 -9.68
C ALA A 108 -16.78 8.25 -9.62
N PRO A 109 -16.49 7.23 -8.77
CA PRO A 109 -15.14 6.70 -8.65
C PRO A 109 -14.74 5.90 -9.90
N ALA A 110 -13.44 5.75 -10.13
CA ALA A 110 -12.93 4.89 -11.21
C ALA A 110 -13.19 3.39 -10.96
N HIS A 111 -13.38 3.01 -9.69
CA HIS A 111 -13.66 1.64 -9.26
C HIS A 111 -14.80 1.68 -8.25
N GLY A 112 -15.79 0.81 -8.42
CA GLY A 112 -16.97 0.77 -7.55
C GLY A 112 -18.17 1.51 -8.12
N PRO A 113 -19.31 1.39 -7.41
CA PRO A 113 -20.54 2.01 -7.83
C PRO A 113 -20.46 3.53 -7.80
N ILE A 114 -21.22 4.16 -8.70
CA ILE A 114 -21.51 5.59 -8.57
C ILE A 114 -22.36 5.80 -7.32
N HIS A 115 -21.97 6.78 -6.52
CA HIS A 115 -22.71 7.18 -5.33
C HIS A 115 -23.53 8.43 -5.66
N ASP A 116 -24.83 8.26 -5.89
CA ASP A 116 -25.82 9.31 -6.20
C ASP A 116 -26.82 9.56 -5.06
N MET A 117 -26.63 8.86 -3.94
CA MET A 117 -27.37 8.99 -2.68
C MET A 117 -26.54 9.74 -1.62
N ASP A 118 -27.07 9.94 -0.40
CA ASP A 118 -26.35 10.63 0.68
C ASP A 118 -24.95 10.05 0.94
N HIS A 119 -23.93 10.91 0.78
CA HIS A 119 -22.51 10.56 0.88
C HIS A 119 -21.94 10.71 2.29
N SER A 120 -22.72 11.20 3.25
CA SER A 120 -22.29 11.50 4.63
C SER A 120 -21.54 10.30 5.27
N ASN A 121 -22.14 9.11 5.21
CA ASN A 121 -21.58 7.87 5.74
C ASN A 121 -20.24 7.49 5.08
N LEU A 122 -20.08 7.76 3.79
CA LEU A 122 -18.85 7.44 3.03
C LEU A 122 -17.69 8.34 3.47
N ILE A 123 -17.97 9.64 3.50
CA ILE A 123 -17.04 10.69 3.92
C ILE A 123 -16.63 10.49 5.38
N GLU A 124 -17.59 10.24 6.28
CA GLU A 124 -17.35 10.02 7.71
C GLU A 124 -16.48 8.78 7.98
N ARG A 125 -16.67 7.70 7.21
CA ARG A 125 -15.83 6.50 7.34
C ARG A 125 -14.39 6.77 6.97
N TYR A 126 -14.15 7.41 5.82
CA TYR A 126 -12.79 7.79 5.41
C TYR A 126 -12.17 8.77 6.40
N ASP A 127 -12.94 9.74 6.91
CA ASP A 127 -12.48 10.67 7.94
C ASP A 127 -12.06 9.93 9.21
N LYS A 128 -12.92 9.05 9.73
CA LYS A 128 -12.66 8.25 10.94
C LYS A 128 -11.46 7.33 10.77
N TRP A 129 -11.37 6.60 9.66
CA TRP A 129 -10.27 5.65 9.43
C TRP A 129 -8.95 6.36 9.20
N SER A 130 -8.92 7.46 8.45
CA SER A 130 -7.69 8.22 8.20
C SER A 130 -7.23 8.96 9.44
N LYS A 131 -8.13 9.54 10.25
CA LYS A 131 -7.77 10.08 11.57
C LYS A 131 -7.28 9.01 12.53
N ALA A 132 -7.89 7.84 12.55
CA ALA A 132 -7.40 6.72 13.36
C ALA A 132 -6.01 6.26 12.90
N ALA A 133 -5.77 6.20 11.58
CA ALA A 133 -4.45 5.87 11.02
C ALA A 133 -3.40 6.95 11.30
N LEU A 134 -3.77 8.24 11.26
CA LEU A 134 -2.89 9.36 11.63
C LEU A 134 -2.60 9.41 13.13
N ALA A 135 -3.60 9.10 13.96
CA ALA A 135 -3.41 8.91 15.39
C ALA A 135 -2.48 7.72 15.70
N VAL A 136 -2.26 6.85 14.70
CA VAL A 136 -1.38 5.69 14.72
C VAL A 136 -0.28 5.85 13.66
N GLU A 137 0.18 7.08 13.35
CA GLU A 137 1.46 7.25 12.66
C GLU A 137 2.55 6.70 13.59
N ARG A 138 2.76 5.39 13.47
CA ARG A 138 3.83 4.69 14.15
C ARG A 138 5.08 5.03 13.38
N ASP A 139 6.07 5.54 14.10
CA ASP A 139 7.42 5.56 13.57
C ASP A 139 7.74 4.16 13.02
N LEU A 140 8.29 4.11 11.81
CA LEU A 140 8.65 2.87 11.13
C LEU A 140 10.14 2.61 11.28
N VAL A 141 10.47 1.41 11.74
CA VAL A 141 11.84 0.88 11.78
C VAL A 141 11.91 -0.30 10.80
N LEU A 142 12.81 -0.18 9.84
CA LEU A 142 13.10 -1.25 8.89
C LEU A 142 14.39 -1.95 9.31
N VAL A 143 14.35 -3.27 9.41
CA VAL A 143 15.49 -4.12 9.76
C VAL A 143 15.78 -5.02 8.57
N GLY A 144 16.70 -4.62 7.70
CA GLY A 144 17.18 -5.44 6.59
C GLY A 144 18.41 -6.23 7.01
N TYR A 145 18.44 -7.53 6.75
CA TYR A 145 19.62 -8.35 7.06
C TYR A 145 19.85 -9.44 6.01
N CYS A 146 21.08 -9.93 5.92
CA CYS A 146 21.42 -11.18 5.25
C CYS A 146 22.26 -12.02 6.23
N SER A 147 22.10 -13.34 6.20
CA SER A 147 22.71 -14.22 7.20
C SER A 147 23.04 -15.59 6.61
N ILE A 148 24.33 -15.95 6.56
CA ILE A 148 24.76 -17.25 6.00
C ILE A 148 24.67 -18.38 7.03
N TYR A 149 24.98 -18.08 8.30
CA TYR A 149 25.06 -19.07 9.39
C TYR A 149 24.12 -18.73 10.55
N GLY A 150 23.07 -17.95 10.33
CA GLY A 150 22.09 -17.56 11.36
C GLY A 150 22.56 -16.53 12.40
N PHE A 151 23.86 -16.24 12.53
CA PHE A 151 24.34 -15.29 13.55
C PHE A 151 23.89 -13.84 13.32
N THR A 152 23.87 -13.38 12.07
CA THR A 152 23.39 -12.03 11.75
C THR A 152 21.87 -11.95 11.89
N GLU A 153 21.14 -13.00 11.54
CA GLU A 153 19.69 -13.12 11.77
C GLU A 153 19.35 -13.05 13.26
N ASN A 154 20.09 -13.76 14.11
CA ASN A 154 19.90 -13.68 15.56
C ASN A 154 20.09 -12.26 16.11
N LEU A 155 21.07 -11.51 15.57
CA LEU A 155 21.25 -10.10 15.89
C LEU A 155 20.07 -9.25 15.38
N ALA A 156 19.57 -9.52 14.18
CA ALA A 156 18.42 -8.81 13.61
C ALA A 156 17.15 -9.01 14.47
N MET A 157 16.90 -10.26 14.91
CA MET A 157 15.81 -10.60 15.82
C MET A 157 15.97 -9.88 17.15
N ALA A 158 17.14 -9.96 17.77
CA ALA A 158 17.40 -9.28 19.05
C ALA A 158 17.26 -7.75 18.94
N TYR A 159 17.69 -7.16 17.83
CA TYR A 159 17.49 -5.74 17.56
C TYR A 159 16.00 -5.40 17.45
N ALA A 160 15.25 -6.16 16.65
CA ALA A 160 13.82 -5.94 16.45
C ALA A 160 13.03 -6.11 17.74
N ASP A 161 13.36 -7.12 18.54
CA ASP A 161 12.72 -7.39 19.83
C ASP A 161 13.06 -6.29 20.85
N GLY A 162 14.31 -5.83 20.91
CA GLY A 162 14.70 -4.71 21.75
C GLY A 162 13.96 -3.41 21.40
N VAL A 163 13.75 -3.12 20.10
CA VAL A 163 12.94 -1.97 19.67
C VAL A 163 11.47 -2.16 20.08
N ARG A 164 10.89 -3.34 19.85
CA ARG A 164 9.49 -3.62 20.21
C ARG A 164 9.26 -3.53 21.73
N GLU A 165 10.20 -3.98 22.53
CA GLU A 165 10.15 -3.91 23.99
C GLU A 165 10.25 -2.46 24.48
N ALA A 166 11.23 -1.71 23.98
CA ALA A 166 11.44 -0.32 24.39
C ALA A 166 10.35 0.63 23.90
N THR A 167 9.79 0.37 22.71
CA THR A 167 8.78 1.23 22.08
C THR A 167 7.65 0.41 21.44
N PRO A 168 6.66 -0.07 22.23
CA PRO A 168 5.56 -0.92 21.75
C PRO A 168 4.67 -0.31 20.65
N TYR A 169 4.76 0.99 20.44
CA TYR A 169 3.97 1.75 19.46
C TYR A 169 4.70 2.00 18.15
N VAL A 170 5.92 1.48 17.96
CA VAL A 170 6.70 1.57 16.72
C VAL A 170 6.41 0.36 15.83
N ASP A 171 6.23 0.59 14.52
CA ASP A 171 6.14 -0.52 13.55
C ASP A 171 7.55 -0.99 13.21
N VAL A 172 7.84 -2.27 13.48
CA VAL A 172 9.16 -2.87 13.23
C VAL A 172 9.00 -3.99 12.23
N ARG A 173 9.53 -3.76 11.03
CA ARG A 173 9.48 -4.73 9.92
C ARG A 173 10.86 -5.27 9.62
N MET A 174 10.95 -6.59 9.53
CA MET A 174 12.18 -7.31 9.23
C MET A 174 12.15 -7.82 7.80
N PHE A 175 13.28 -7.74 7.12
CA PHE A 175 13.48 -8.19 5.75
C PHE A 175 14.73 -9.05 5.71
N ASP A 176 14.54 -10.34 5.38
CA ASP A 176 15.63 -11.16 4.92
C ASP A 176 15.92 -10.78 3.46
N LEU A 177 17.05 -10.11 3.24
CA LEU A 177 17.43 -9.56 1.94
C LEU A 177 17.87 -10.63 0.95
N GLU A 178 18.09 -11.88 1.39
CA GLU A 178 18.32 -13.01 0.50
C GLU A 178 17.00 -13.55 -0.09
N GLU A 179 15.92 -13.49 0.70
CA GLU A 179 14.61 -14.05 0.33
C GLU A 179 13.64 -13.01 -0.25
N VAL A 180 13.80 -11.74 0.13
CA VAL A 180 12.89 -10.65 -0.26
C VAL A 180 13.59 -9.72 -1.25
N PRO A 181 12.95 -9.36 -2.38
CA PRO A 181 13.50 -8.39 -3.32
C PRO A 181 13.82 -7.04 -2.66
N THR A 182 15.01 -6.51 -2.94
CA THR A 182 15.54 -5.21 -2.46
C THR A 182 14.52 -4.07 -2.55
N HIS A 183 13.77 -3.99 -3.65
CA HIS A 183 12.79 -2.92 -3.89
C HIS A 183 11.65 -2.90 -2.86
N GLU A 184 11.30 -4.01 -2.21
CA GLU A 184 10.26 -4.04 -1.18
C GLU A 184 10.67 -3.20 0.03
N LEU A 185 11.91 -3.34 0.50
CA LEU A 185 12.46 -2.51 1.58
C LEU A 185 12.60 -1.05 1.11
N VAL A 186 13.21 -0.84 -0.06
CA VAL A 186 13.51 0.50 -0.58
C VAL A 186 12.23 1.33 -0.74
N SER A 187 11.13 0.71 -1.16
CA SER A 187 9.82 1.38 -1.30
C SER A 187 9.28 1.97 0.01
N LEU A 188 9.74 1.44 1.16
CA LEU A 188 9.32 1.88 2.50
C LEU A 188 10.27 2.91 3.12
N LEU A 189 11.47 3.11 2.57
CA LEU A 189 12.46 4.07 3.08
C LEU A 189 11.90 5.50 3.24
N PRO A 190 11.05 6.05 2.34
CA PRO A 190 10.50 7.39 2.52
C PRO A 190 9.66 7.57 3.80
N ARG A 191 9.13 6.49 4.37
CA ARG A 191 8.36 6.47 5.62
C ARG A 191 9.18 5.99 6.81
N CYS A 192 10.40 5.52 6.57
CA CYS A 192 11.27 4.93 7.56
C CYS A 192 11.96 6.02 8.39
N LYS A 193 11.94 5.87 9.72
CA LYS A 193 12.69 6.73 10.64
C LYS A 193 14.07 6.17 10.94
N ILE A 194 14.16 4.85 11.09
CA ILE A 194 15.40 4.14 11.39
C ILE A 194 15.56 2.94 10.46
N LEU A 195 16.64 2.95 9.67
CA LEU A 195 17.07 1.81 8.88
C LEU A 195 18.16 1.05 9.64
N ALA A 196 17.90 -0.18 10.05
CA ALA A 196 18.90 -1.08 10.61
C ALA A 196 19.37 -2.07 9.53
N LEU A 197 20.68 -2.13 9.26
CA LEU A 197 21.27 -3.03 8.28
C LEU A 197 22.21 -4.06 8.93
N GLY A 198 21.92 -5.33 8.64
CA GLY A 198 22.64 -6.50 9.14
C GLY A 198 23.40 -7.23 8.05
N ALA A 199 24.71 -7.42 8.19
CA ALA A 199 25.48 -8.22 7.22
C ALA A 199 26.60 -9.05 7.88
N PRO A 200 26.89 -10.26 7.40
CA PRO A 200 28.14 -10.92 7.72
C PRO A 200 29.30 -10.22 6.99
N THR A 201 30.51 -10.32 7.54
CA THR A 201 31.73 -10.02 6.76
C THR A 201 32.11 -11.22 5.90
N ILE A 202 32.16 -11.02 4.59
CA ILE A 202 32.58 -12.02 3.60
C ILE A 202 33.67 -11.40 2.74
N ASN A 203 34.82 -12.10 2.64
CA ASN A 203 35.97 -11.63 1.85
C ASN A 203 36.43 -10.19 2.17
N LYS A 204 36.41 -9.81 3.46
CA LYS A 204 36.72 -8.46 3.98
C LYS A 204 35.76 -7.37 3.51
N ASP A 205 34.57 -7.74 3.06
CA ASP A 205 33.53 -6.84 2.56
C ASP A 205 32.16 -7.25 3.12
N THR A 206 31.13 -6.48 2.80
CA THR A 206 29.73 -6.82 3.01
C THR A 206 29.16 -7.62 1.82
N VAL A 207 27.97 -8.17 1.99
CA VAL A 207 27.26 -8.98 0.98
C VAL A 207 26.51 -8.11 -0.04
N GLU A 208 26.28 -8.65 -1.23
CA GLU A 208 25.70 -7.92 -2.38
C GLU A 208 24.34 -7.30 -2.06
N PHE A 209 23.43 -8.05 -1.44
CA PHE A 209 22.09 -7.55 -1.09
C PHE A 209 22.12 -6.29 -0.23
N VAL A 210 23.11 -6.16 0.67
CA VAL A 210 23.28 -4.96 1.50
C VAL A 210 23.87 -3.82 0.68
N LYS A 211 24.73 -4.11 -0.31
CA LYS A 211 25.24 -3.10 -1.24
C LYS A 211 24.13 -2.52 -2.10
N GLU A 212 23.23 -3.36 -2.63
CA GLU A 212 22.07 -2.93 -3.40
C GLU A 212 21.21 -1.94 -2.62
N ILE A 213 20.89 -2.24 -1.35
CA ILE A 213 20.14 -1.32 -0.49
C ILE A 213 20.87 0.01 -0.33
N LEU A 214 22.19 -0.02 -0.11
CA LEU A 214 23.00 1.20 0.06
C LEU A 214 23.03 2.07 -1.21
N ASP A 215 23.03 1.45 -2.39
CA ASP A 215 23.02 2.16 -3.68
C ASP A 215 21.63 2.71 -4.04
N GLU A 216 20.56 2.12 -3.51
CA GLU A 216 19.18 2.54 -3.78
C GLU A 216 18.60 3.53 -2.75
N ILE A 217 19.36 3.93 -1.72
CA ILE A 217 18.89 4.92 -0.74
C ILE A 217 18.59 6.25 -1.45
N PRO A 218 17.33 6.75 -1.38
CA PRO A 218 16.99 8.01 -2.01
C PRO A 218 17.75 9.20 -1.40
N VAL A 219 18.38 10.01 -2.26
CA VAL A 219 19.11 11.24 -1.87
C VAL A 219 18.28 12.19 -1.00
N LEU A 220 16.95 12.19 -1.18
CA LEU A 220 16.02 13.01 -0.39
C LEU A 220 16.01 12.70 1.12
N LEU A 221 16.50 11.53 1.51
CA LEU A 221 16.60 11.05 2.90
C LEU A 221 17.93 11.40 3.57
N TYR A 222 18.90 11.93 2.82
CA TYR A 222 20.21 12.28 3.34
C TYR A 222 20.08 13.35 4.42
N GLY A 223 20.64 13.11 5.61
CA GLY A 223 20.51 13.98 6.78
C GLY A 223 19.14 13.99 7.47
N LYS A 224 18.20 13.14 7.05
CA LYS A 224 16.83 13.07 7.61
C LYS A 224 16.47 11.71 8.20
N MET A 225 17.28 10.69 7.94
CA MET A 225 17.07 9.33 8.40
C MET A 225 18.20 8.91 9.37
N TYR A 226 17.84 8.11 10.36
CA TYR A 226 18.80 7.46 11.25
C TYR A 226 19.10 6.05 10.74
N ALA A 227 20.31 5.55 10.99
CA ALA A 227 20.61 4.15 10.75
C ALA A 227 21.41 3.49 11.88
N SER A 228 21.30 2.17 11.91
CA SER A 228 22.07 1.27 12.77
C SER A 228 22.69 0.19 11.90
N VAL A 229 23.92 -0.21 12.23
CA VAL A 229 24.60 -1.29 11.50
C VAL A 229 24.97 -2.38 12.50
N PHE A 230 24.70 -3.62 12.12
CA PHE A 230 25.08 -4.78 12.90
C PHE A 230 25.57 -5.91 12.01
N GLY A 231 26.22 -6.91 12.58
CA GLY A 231 26.73 -8.02 11.79
C GLY A 231 27.57 -9.02 12.53
N SER A 232 27.83 -10.13 11.83
CA SER A 232 28.72 -11.19 12.31
C SER A 232 30.01 -11.29 11.49
N TYR A 233 31.08 -11.78 12.10
CA TYR A 233 32.37 -11.94 11.42
C TYR A 233 33.17 -13.14 11.96
N GLY A 234 34.07 -13.69 11.15
CA GLY A 234 34.92 -14.84 11.55
C GLY A 234 36.28 -14.42 12.14
N TRP A 235 36.88 -13.38 11.56
CA TRP A 235 38.23 -12.89 11.89
C TRP A 235 38.26 -11.38 12.08
N SER A 236 38.49 -10.61 11.02
CA SER A 236 38.79 -9.17 11.06
C SER A 236 37.56 -8.26 11.01
N GLY A 237 36.46 -8.67 10.36
CA GLY A 237 35.14 -8.03 10.48
C GLY A 237 34.92 -6.72 9.74
N GLU A 238 35.71 -6.45 8.69
CA GLU A 238 35.72 -5.17 7.96
C GLU A 238 34.36 -4.79 7.33
N GLY A 239 33.55 -5.78 6.93
CA GLY A 239 32.29 -5.53 6.19
C GLY A 239 31.31 -4.63 6.95
N ILE A 240 31.29 -4.73 8.28
CA ILE A 240 30.41 -3.93 9.14
C ILE A 240 30.83 -2.45 9.14
N GLY A 241 32.15 -2.21 9.16
CA GLY A 241 32.72 -0.87 9.05
C GLY A 241 32.43 -0.23 7.69
N ILE A 242 32.58 -1.01 6.61
CA ILE A 242 32.29 -0.54 5.24
C ILE A 242 30.83 -0.09 5.08
N VAL A 243 29.87 -0.85 5.62
CA VAL A 243 28.45 -0.46 5.58
C VAL A 243 28.23 0.86 6.32
N ARG A 244 28.84 1.03 7.50
CA ARG A 244 28.76 2.28 8.26
C ARG A 244 29.30 3.46 7.45
N GLU A 245 30.51 3.32 6.92
CA GLU A 245 31.18 4.40 6.15
C GLU A 245 30.33 4.84 4.95
N ARG A 246 29.73 3.88 4.22
CA ARG A 246 28.83 4.19 3.10
C ARG A 246 27.59 4.97 3.53
N LEU A 247 26.98 4.63 4.65
CA LEU A 247 25.83 5.37 5.20
C LEU A 247 26.23 6.80 5.63
N GLU A 248 27.37 6.95 6.28
CA GLU A 248 27.91 8.26 6.71
C GLU A 248 28.26 9.14 5.50
N HIS A 249 28.81 8.56 4.43
CA HIS A 249 29.03 9.26 3.15
C HIS A 249 27.73 9.80 2.55
N SER A 250 26.62 9.06 2.71
CA SER A 250 25.26 9.50 2.35
C SER A 250 24.63 10.44 3.39
N LYS A 251 25.40 10.95 4.37
CA LYS A 251 24.94 11.83 5.45
C LYS A 251 23.79 11.24 6.29
N ILE A 252 23.65 9.91 6.31
CA ILE A 252 22.71 9.26 7.21
C ILE A 252 23.23 9.38 8.63
N ILE A 253 22.33 9.63 9.57
CA ILE A 253 22.70 9.90 10.96
C ILE A 253 22.94 8.56 11.67
N MET A 254 24.16 8.35 12.15
CA MET A 254 24.60 7.13 12.84
C MET A 254 24.82 7.38 14.34
N PRO A 255 23.75 7.37 15.18
CA PRO A 255 23.84 7.78 16.58
C PRO A 255 24.58 6.78 17.47
N PHE A 256 24.70 5.52 17.04
CA PHE A 256 25.33 4.45 17.80
C PHE A 256 26.48 3.82 17.03
N SER A 257 27.44 3.24 17.75
CA SER A 257 28.50 2.40 17.17
C SER A 257 27.91 1.11 16.60
N PRO A 258 28.49 0.52 15.54
CA PRO A 258 27.98 -0.73 14.99
C PRO A 258 28.10 -1.87 15.99
N VAL A 259 27.14 -2.79 15.95
CA VAL A 259 27.15 -4.01 16.78
C VAL A 259 27.77 -5.15 15.99
N ALA A 260 28.98 -5.56 16.35
CA ALA A 260 29.70 -6.63 15.67
C ALA A 260 29.90 -7.82 16.60
N THR A 261 29.55 -9.03 16.15
CA THR A 261 29.80 -10.27 16.91
C THR A 261 30.70 -11.23 16.13
N ARG A 262 31.67 -11.83 16.82
CA ARG A 262 32.46 -12.90 16.22
C ARG A 262 31.63 -14.18 16.25
N PHE A 263 31.30 -14.75 15.09
CA PHE A 263 30.57 -16.01 15.07
C PHE A 263 31.44 -17.14 15.62
N LYS A 264 30.83 -18.01 16.42
CA LYS A 264 31.48 -19.17 17.05
C LYS A 264 30.87 -20.42 16.44
N PRO A 265 31.49 -20.99 15.39
CA PRO A 265 31.01 -22.22 14.76
C PRO A 265 31.12 -23.41 15.72
#